data_AF-A0A2N7B324-F1
#
_entry.id   AF-A0A2N7B324-F1
#
_cell.length_a   1.000
_cell.length_b   1.000
_cell.length_c   1.000
_cell.angle_alpha   90.00
_cell.angle_beta   90.00
_cell.angle_gamma   90.00
#
_symmetry.space_group_name_H-M   'P 1'
#
loop_
_entity.id
_entity.type
_entity.pdbx_description
1 polymer ?
#
loop_
_entity_poly.entity_id
_entity_poly.type
_entity_poly.pdbx_seq_one_letter_code
_entity_poly.pdbx_strand_id
1 'polypeptide(L)'
;GKHTDLGLSYRGNRIKSRNEQQSLRTYALPDTSYFLRESSLSDAENWSHTLHMHFNHQIDSLTSLRVYSSLLLQQSENRSDRYSQTFPTGTDLINPINESRTENTSDGTGISGSTNVSFNRNFLKKGRNLLVN
;
A
#
# COMPACT_ATOMS: atom_id res chain seq x y z
N GLY A 1 10.19 -39.69 15.77
CA GLY A 1 11.25 -38.95 16.47
C GLY A 1 10.80 -37.51 16.65
N LYS A 2 11.27 -36.82 17.69
CA LYS A 2 10.98 -35.39 17.89
C LYS A 2 11.57 -34.60 16.72
N HIS A 3 10.78 -33.74 16.11
CA HIS A 3 11.17 -32.98 14.93
C HIS A 3 10.85 -31.51 15.17
N THR A 4 11.84 -30.65 14.92
CA THR A 4 11.70 -29.21 14.97
C THR A 4 11.97 -28.65 13.59
N ASP A 5 11.04 -27.85 13.10
CA ASP A 5 11.13 -27.13 11.84
C ASP A 5 11.02 -25.63 12.17
N LEU A 6 12.03 -24.88 11.76
CA LEU A 6 12.12 -23.44 11.96
C LEU A 6 12.44 -22.83 10.61
N GLY A 7 11.70 -21.79 10.25
CA GLY A 7 12.02 -21.04 9.06
C GLY A 7 11.67 -19.58 9.19
N LEU A 8 12.45 -18.81 8.44
CA LEU A 8 12.42 -17.37 8.37
C LEU A 8 12.38 -16.99 6.90
N SER A 9 11.48 -16.10 6.52
CA SER A 9 11.50 -15.50 5.19
C SER A 9 11.34 -13.99 5.31
N TYR A 10 12.05 -13.29 4.43
CA TYR A 10 12.03 -11.83 4.34
C TYR A 10 11.84 -11.42 2.90
N ARG A 11 11.01 -10.40 2.68
CA ARG A 11 10.76 -9.80 1.37
C ARG A 11 10.72 -8.28 1.50
N GLY A 12 11.60 -7.62 0.75
CA GLY A 12 11.50 -6.18 0.49
C GLY A 12 10.83 -5.92 -0.86
N ASN A 13 10.01 -4.88 -0.93
CA ASN A 13 9.40 -4.45 -2.18
C ASN A 13 9.34 -2.92 -2.22
N ARG A 14 9.54 -2.37 -3.41
CA ARG A 14 9.49 -0.93 -3.70
C ARG A 14 8.65 -0.74 -4.95
N ILE A 15 7.55 -0.01 -4.84
CA ILE A 15 6.69 0.35 -5.96
C ILE A 15 6.76 1.86 -6.11
N LYS A 16 7.06 2.31 -7.33
CA LYS A 16 6.99 3.71 -7.72
C LYS A 16 6.02 3.85 -8.88
N SER A 17 5.06 4.75 -8.72
CA SER A 17 4.09 5.11 -9.75
C SER A 17 4.22 6.59 -10.04
N ARG A 18 4.14 6.93 -11.33
CA ARG A 18 4.10 8.30 -11.82
C ARG A 18 2.90 8.41 -12.73
N ASN A 19 2.08 9.43 -12.48
CA ASN A 19 0.92 9.74 -13.29
C ASN A 19 1.02 11.19 -13.76
N GLU A 20 0.96 11.37 -15.07
CA GLU A 20 1.01 12.66 -15.73
C GLU A 20 -0.30 12.85 -16.49
N GLN A 21 -1.01 13.93 -16.21
CA GLN A 21 -2.27 14.28 -16.85
C GLN A 21 -2.21 15.71 -17.36
N GLN A 22 -2.67 15.89 -18.59
CA GLN A 22 -2.88 17.21 -19.19
C GLN A 22 -4.33 17.29 -19.67
N SER A 23 -4.97 18.42 -19.43
CA SER A 23 -6.35 18.68 -19.82
C SER A 23 -6.48 20.08 -20.38
N LEU A 24 -7.23 20.21 -21.46
CA LEU A 24 -7.71 21.48 -21.99
C LEU A 24 -9.24 21.41 -22.01
N ARG A 25 -9.89 22.34 -21.32
CA ARG A 25 -11.34 22.41 -21.22
C ARG A 25 -11.82 23.78 -21.68
N THR A 26 -12.94 23.81 -22.38
CA THR A 26 -13.62 25.05 -22.75
C THR A 26 -14.88 25.16 -21.91
N TYR A 27 -15.03 26.28 -21.20
CA TYR A 27 -16.23 26.60 -20.45
C TYR A 27 -17.01 27.68 -21.21
N ALA A 28 -18.27 27.37 -21.52
CA ALA A 28 -19.20 28.32 -22.12
C ALA A 28 -20.16 28.83 -21.05
N LEU A 29 -20.13 30.13 -20.79
CA LEU A 29 -21.09 30.86 -19.98
C LEU A 29 -22.08 31.58 -20.92
N PRO A 30 -23.25 32.02 -20.43
CA PRO A 30 -24.23 32.71 -21.27
C PRO A 30 -23.69 33.91 -22.03
N ASP A 31 -22.77 34.67 -21.42
CA ASP A 31 -22.24 35.93 -21.98
C ASP A 31 -20.76 35.86 -22.38
N THR A 32 -20.03 34.82 -21.96
CA THR A 32 -18.58 34.70 -22.18
C THR A 32 -18.14 33.25 -22.27
N SER A 33 -16.92 33.00 -22.73
CA SER A 33 -16.30 31.69 -22.60
C SER A 33 -14.83 31.83 -22.24
N TYR A 34 -14.27 30.78 -21.67
CA TYR A 34 -12.87 30.71 -21.32
C TYR A 34 -12.31 29.31 -21.48
N PHE A 35 -11.01 29.22 -21.69
CA PHE A 35 -10.25 27.98 -21.72
C PHE A 35 -9.57 27.77 -20.36
N LEU A 36 -9.63 26.53 -19.87
CA LEU A 36 -8.85 26.07 -18.72
C LEU A 36 -7.84 25.05 -19.21
N ARG A 37 -6.55 25.41 -19.13
CA ARG A 37 -5.45 24.47 -19.31
C ARG A 37 -4.99 24.00 -17.95
N GLU A 38 -4.81 22.70 -17.81
CA GLU A 38 -4.40 22.10 -16.56
C GLU A 38 -3.40 20.98 -16.81
N SER A 39 -2.36 20.95 -15.99
CA SER A 39 -1.41 19.85 -15.92
C SER A 39 -1.32 19.39 -14.48
N SER A 40 -1.33 18.08 -14.28
CA SER A 40 -1.04 17.50 -12.97
C SER A 40 -0.01 16.39 -13.09
N LEU A 41 0.94 16.40 -12.18
CA LEU A 41 1.92 15.35 -11.96
C LEU A 41 1.69 14.79 -10.57
N SER A 42 1.52 13.47 -10.45
CA SER A 42 1.53 12.80 -9.16
C SER A 42 2.53 11.65 -9.16
N ASP A 43 3.41 11.67 -8.17
CA ASP A 43 4.36 10.60 -7.89
C ASP A 43 3.91 9.90 -6.58
N ALA A 44 3.86 8.57 -6.60
CA ALA A 44 3.53 7.75 -5.44
C ALA A 44 4.59 6.67 -5.28
N GLU A 45 5.17 6.59 -4.09
CA GLU A 45 6.21 5.66 -3.75
C GLU A 45 5.83 4.89 -2.49
N ASN A 46 5.97 3.56 -2.52
CA ASN A 46 5.67 2.70 -1.40
C ASN A 46 6.76 1.64 -1.22
N TRP A 47 7.39 1.66 -0.06
CA TRP A 47 8.31 0.63 0.42
C TRP A 47 7.58 -0.28 1.38
N SER A 48 7.81 -1.58 1.25
CA SER A 48 7.26 -2.57 2.16
C SER A 48 8.29 -3.64 2.49
N HIS A 49 8.40 -3.96 3.77
CA HIS A 49 9.22 -5.04 4.30
C HIS A 49 8.31 -6.06 4.97
N THR A 50 8.33 -7.30 4.52
CA THR A 50 7.57 -8.39 5.12
C THR A 50 8.53 -9.41 5.71
N LEU A 51 8.32 -9.78 6.96
CA LEU A 51 9.04 -10.83 7.68
C LEU A 51 8.04 -11.90 8.11
N HIS A 52 8.32 -13.15 7.77
CA HIS A 52 7.54 -14.29 8.24
C HIS A 52 8.44 -15.26 9.02
N MET A 53 7.93 -15.71 10.15
CA MET A 53 8.59 -16.68 11.01
C MET A 53 7.64 -17.85 11.23
N HIS A 54 8.14 -19.07 11.11
CA HIS A 54 7.42 -20.26 11.52
C HIS A 54 8.30 -21.13 12.41
N PHE A 55 7.69 -21.67 13.44
CA PHE A 55 8.29 -22.62 14.35
C PHE A 55 7.29 -23.76 14.56
N ASN A 56 7.65 -24.95 14.14
CA ASN A 56 6.90 -26.18 14.32
C ASN A 56 7.73 -27.12 15.18
N HIS A 57 7.18 -27.56 16.30
CA HIS A 57 7.85 -28.50 17.19
C HIS A 57 6.94 -29.68 17.51
N GLN A 58 7.38 -30.89 17.15
CA GLN A 58 6.76 -32.14 17.57
C GLN A 58 7.34 -32.56 18.93
N ILE A 59 6.53 -32.40 19.97
CA ILE A 59 6.89 -32.76 21.35
C ILE A 59 6.95 -34.29 21.49
N ASP A 60 5.95 -34.97 20.92
CA ASP A 60 5.87 -36.42 20.79
C ASP A 60 5.12 -36.79 19.48
N SER A 61 4.78 -38.07 19.28
CA SER A 61 4.07 -38.53 18.07
C SER A 61 2.61 -38.07 17.97
N LEU A 62 2.04 -37.56 19.06
CA LEU A 62 0.65 -37.15 19.18
C LEU A 62 0.48 -35.65 19.44
N THR A 63 1.53 -34.96 19.87
CA THR A 63 1.51 -33.60 20.39
C THR A 63 2.44 -32.70 19.60
N SER A 64 1.92 -31.58 19.09
CA SER A 64 2.68 -30.59 18.37
C SER A 64 2.33 -29.16 18.78
N LEU A 65 3.33 -28.30 18.71
CA LEU A 65 3.23 -26.86 18.88
C LEU A 65 3.64 -26.19 17.57
N ARG A 66 2.82 -25.26 17.09
CA ARG A 66 3.12 -24.44 15.92
C ARG A 66 2.93 -22.98 16.26
N VAL A 67 3.95 -22.18 15.99
CA VAL A 67 3.94 -20.72 16.08
C VAL A 67 4.18 -20.16 14.69
N TYR A 68 3.33 -19.26 14.25
CA TYR A 68 3.50 -18.53 13.01
C TYR A 68 3.40 -17.03 13.30
N SER A 69 4.41 -16.28 12.90
CA SER A 69 4.44 -14.82 13.05
C SER A 69 4.67 -14.15 11.71
N SER A 70 4.03 -13.00 11.52
CA SER A 70 4.15 -12.16 10.34
C SER A 70 4.27 -10.71 10.78
N LEU A 71 5.21 -9.97 10.21
CA LEU A 71 5.41 -8.56 10.44
C LEU A 71 5.53 -7.86 9.08
N LEU A 72 4.84 -6.74 8.93
CA LEU A 72 4.83 -5.88 7.75
C LEU A 72 5.14 -4.45 8.19
N LEU A 73 6.21 -3.89 7.64
CA LEU A 73 6.57 -2.48 7.76
C LEU A 73 6.33 -1.82 6.41
N GLN A 74 5.68 -0.68 6.41
CA GLN A 74 5.34 0.08 5.21
C GLN A 74 5.74 1.54 5.38
N GLN A 75 6.23 2.12 4.30
CA GLN A 75 6.48 3.55 4.20
C GLN A 75 6.00 4.02 2.84
N SER A 76 5.15 5.03 2.82
CA SER A 76 4.61 5.63 1.61
C SER A 76 4.93 7.11 1.56
N GLU A 77 5.32 7.59 0.39
CA GLU A 77 5.49 9.01 0.06
C GLU A 77 4.64 9.27 -1.17
N ASN A 78 3.73 10.24 -1.09
CA ASN A 78 2.96 10.68 -2.24
C ASN A 78 3.14 12.19 -2.41
N ARG A 79 3.39 12.60 -3.65
CA ARG A 79 3.47 13.99 -4.03
C ARG A 79 2.56 14.22 -5.22
N SER A 80 1.79 15.30 -5.18
CA SER A 80 1.03 15.79 -6.33
C SER A 80 1.29 17.27 -6.53
N ASP A 81 1.49 17.65 -7.78
CA ASP A 81 1.56 19.01 -8.25
C ASP A 81 0.45 19.19 -9.30
N ARG A 82 -0.34 20.23 -9.15
CA ARG A 82 -1.37 20.63 -10.10
C ARG A 82 -1.17 22.09 -10.43
N TYR A 83 -1.05 22.37 -11.72
CA TYR A 83 -0.96 23.72 -12.25
C TYR A 83 -2.11 23.95 -13.21
N SER A 84 -2.82 25.06 -13.04
CA SER A 84 -3.93 25.46 -13.90
C SER A 84 -3.79 26.90 -14.34
N GLN A 85 -4.18 27.15 -15.57
CA GLN A 85 -4.16 28.46 -16.22
C GLN A 85 -5.50 28.68 -16.92
N THR A 86 -6.11 29.83 -16.65
CA THR A 86 -7.36 30.25 -17.29
C THR A 86 -7.08 31.31 -18.34
N PHE A 87 -7.68 31.17 -19.52
CA PHE A 87 -7.52 32.09 -20.64
C PHE A 87 -8.87 32.54 -21.17
N PRO A 88 -9.04 33.82 -21.54
CA PRO A 88 -10.24 34.27 -22.21
C PRO A 88 -10.32 33.72 -23.64
N THR A 89 -11.53 33.45 -24.11
CA THR A 89 -11.75 32.96 -25.49
C THR A 89 -11.30 33.98 -26.53
N GLY A 90 -10.72 33.50 -27.63
CA GLY A 90 -10.22 34.36 -28.72
C GLY A 90 -8.79 34.89 -28.51
N THR A 91 -8.08 34.36 -27.51
CA THR A 91 -6.65 34.65 -27.30
C THR A 91 -5.79 33.42 -27.61
N ASP A 92 -4.54 33.64 -28.01
CA ASP A 92 -3.58 32.58 -28.39
C ASP A 92 -3.07 31.74 -27.20
N LEU A 93 -3.80 31.71 -26.06
CA LEU A 93 -3.38 31.05 -24.82
C LEU A 93 -2.01 31.52 -24.31
N ILE A 94 -1.65 32.78 -24.60
CA ILE A 94 -0.34 33.37 -24.24
C ILE A 94 -0.41 34.08 -22.89
N ASN A 95 -1.51 34.80 -22.63
CA ASN A 95 -1.69 35.60 -21.42
C ASN A 95 -2.83 35.03 -20.57
N PRO A 96 -2.53 34.23 -19.55
CA PRO A 96 -3.55 33.73 -18.64
C PRO A 96 -4.11 34.89 -17.80
N ILE A 97 -5.43 34.86 -17.58
CA ILE A 97 -6.12 35.80 -16.68
C ILE A 97 -6.11 35.31 -15.23
N ASN A 98 -5.81 34.04 -15.01
CA ASN A 98 -5.67 33.44 -13.69
C ASN A 98 -4.72 32.24 -13.77
N GLU A 99 -3.90 32.08 -12.74
CA GLU A 99 -3.04 30.93 -12.54
C GLU A 99 -3.19 30.40 -11.12
N SER A 100 -3.18 29.08 -10.98
CA SER A 100 -3.17 28.43 -9.67
C SER A 100 -2.19 27.26 -9.69
N ARG A 101 -1.45 27.12 -8.60
CA ARG A 101 -0.61 25.96 -8.34
C ARG A 101 -0.94 25.37 -6.98
N THR A 102 -1.15 24.07 -6.94
CA THR A 102 -1.42 23.34 -5.71
C THR A 102 -0.42 22.19 -5.61
N GLU A 103 0.34 22.18 -4.54
CA GLU A 103 1.25 21.09 -4.19
C GLU A 103 0.71 20.39 -2.94
N ASN A 104 0.57 19.07 -3.00
CA ASN A 104 0.26 18.25 -1.84
C ASN A 104 1.32 17.18 -1.69
N THR A 105 1.85 17.07 -0.48
CA THR A 105 2.78 16.01 -0.08
C THR A 105 2.17 15.27 1.10
N SER A 106 2.25 13.94 1.07
CA SER A 106 1.81 13.10 2.18
C SER A 106 2.83 12.00 2.41
N ASP A 107 3.29 11.90 3.63
CA ASP A 107 4.14 10.80 4.09
C ASP A 107 3.36 9.92 5.05
N GLY A 108 3.58 8.61 4.95
CA GLY A 108 2.90 7.61 5.77
C GLY A 108 3.87 6.52 6.19
N THR A 109 3.77 6.11 7.45
CA THR A 109 4.43 4.90 7.94
C THR A 109 3.39 3.98 8.56
N GLY A 110 3.59 2.68 8.38
CA GLY A 110 2.68 1.65 8.85
C GLY A 110 3.43 0.46 9.39
N ILE A 111 2.97 -0.07 10.51
CA ILE A 111 3.42 -1.34 11.06
C ILE A 111 2.19 -2.20 11.31
N SER A 112 2.23 -3.43 10.83
CA SER A 112 1.20 -4.43 11.12
C SER A 112 1.85 -5.78 11.32
N GLY A 113 1.23 -6.61 12.15
CA GLY A 113 1.75 -7.94 12.39
C GLY A 113 0.72 -8.81 13.06
N SER A 114 0.99 -10.11 13.03
CA SER A 114 0.14 -11.13 13.63
C SER A 114 0.99 -12.27 14.12
N THR A 115 0.65 -12.82 15.27
CA THR A 115 1.24 -14.07 15.77
C THR A 115 0.11 -15.03 16.08
N ASN A 116 0.20 -16.24 15.53
CA ASN A 116 -0.72 -17.32 15.78
C ASN A 116 0.03 -18.44 16.48
N VAL A 117 -0.54 -18.97 17.55
CA VAL A 117 0.05 -20.07 18.33
C VAL A 117 -0.98 -21.18 18.37
N SER A 118 -0.63 -22.35 17.85
CA SER A 118 -1.51 -23.51 17.84
C SER A 118 -0.87 -24.67 18.56
N PHE A 119 -1.63 -25.29 19.45
CA PHE A 119 -1.27 -26.50 20.16
C PHE A 119 -2.23 -27.61 19.77
N ASN A 120 -1.68 -28.70 19.25
CA ASN A 120 -2.45 -29.86 18.84
C ASN A 120 -2.03 -31.08 19.66
N ARG A 121 -3.00 -31.79 20.22
CA ARG A 121 -2.81 -33.07 20.88
C ARG A 121 -3.83 -34.10 20.38
N ASN A 122 -3.33 -35.12 19.72
CA ASN A 122 -4.07 -36.33 19.40
C ASN A 122 -4.10 -37.28 20.61
N PHE A 123 -5.17 -38.06 20.74
CA PHE A 123 -5.23 -39.13 21.73
C PHE A 123 -5.23 -40.49 21.05
N LEU A 124 -4.75 -41.52 21.74
CA LEU A 124 -4.65 -42.89 21.23
C LEU A 124 -6.01 -43.47 20.79
N LYS A 125 -7.11 -42.99 21.39
CA LYS A 125 -8.47 -43.34 20.94
C LYS A 125 -8.79 -42.57 19.66
N LYS A 126 -9.07 -43.32 18.59
CA LYS A 126 -9.47 -42.81 17.28
C LYS A 126 -10.61 -41.78 17.44
N GLY A 127 -10.47 -40.63 16.77
CA GLY A 127 -11.46 -39.56 16.76
C GLY A 127 -11.37 -38.54 17.90
N ARG A 128 -10.38 -38.64 18.80
CA ARG A 128 -10.15 -37.63 19.85
C ARG A 128 -8.94 -36.76 19.52
N ASN A 129 -9.17 -35.48 19.35
CA ASN A 129 -8.16 -34.45 19.11
C ASN A 129 -8.48 -33.21 19.96
N LEU A 130 -7.45 -32.58 20.53
CA LEU A 130 -7.52 -31.26 21.13
C LEU A 130 -6.71 -30.28 20.28
N LEU A 131 -7.34 -29.22 19.81
CA LEU A 131 -6.71 -28.11 19.10
C LEU A 131 -7.01 -26.81 19.86
N VAL A 132 -5.97 -26.05 20.18
CA VAL A 132 -6.06 -24.72 20.80
C VAL A 132 -5.30 -23.75 19.90
N ASN A 133 -5.90 -22.61 19.55
CA ASN A 133 -5.34 -21.58 18.68
C ASN A 133 -5.40 -20.20 19.35
#